data_AF-A0A078QRV0-F1
#
_entry.id   AF-A0A078QRV0-F1
#
_cell.length_a   1.000
_cell.length_b   1.000
_cell.length_c   1.000
_cell.angle_alpha   90.00
_cell.angle_beta   90.00
_cell.angle_gamma   90.00
#
_symmetry.space_group_name_H-M   'P 1'
#
loop_
_entity.id
_entity.type
_entity.pdbx_description
1 polymer ?
#
loop_
_entity_poly.entity_id
_entity_poly.type
_entity_poly.pdbx_seq_one_letter_code
_entity_poly.pdbx_strand_id
1 'polypeptide(L)'
;MFPGKIKKNKEDTKKVSFRLFKEGMKVKEIAEFRELTTGTISNHLLHYVRTGDIKLQELVDQEKINYITAHLQKFSSLPQGVKEIKEKLGEYTSYDEIRFVFEAYKKHIPA
;
A
#
# COMPACT_ATOMS: atom_id res chain seq x y z
N MET A 1 -0.05 -27.61 -27.48
CA MET A 1 0.07 -26.13 -27.52
C MET A 1 -0.62 -25.59 -26.28
N PHE A 2 0.12 -25.11 -25.29
CA PHE A 2 -0.49 -24.50 -24.09
C PHE A 2 -0.99 -23.11 -24.50
N PRO A 3 -2.29 -22.79 -24.36
CA PRO A 3 -2.75 -21.44 -24.59
C PRO A 3 -2.11 -20.53 -23.54
N GLY A 4 -1.18 -19.68 -23.99
CA GLY A 4 -0.55 -18.67 -23.18
C GLY A 4 -1.61 -17.82 -22.49
N LYS A 5 -1.47 -17.65 -21.17
CA LYS A 5 -2.36 -16.83 -20.34
C LYS A 5 -2.56 -15.47 -21.00
N ILE A 6 -3.75 -15.24 -21.54
CA ILE A 6 -4.21 -13.92 -21.98
C ILE A 6 -4.01 -12.98 -20.79
N LYS A 7 -3.11 -12.00 -20.90
CA LYS A 7 -2.95 -10.91 -19.92
C LYS A 7 -4.24 -10.10 -19.96
N LYS A 8 -5.30 -10.55 -19.29
CA LYS A 8 -6.48 -9.71 -18.98
C LYS A 8 -5.98 -8.52 -18.17
N ASN A 9 -5.76 -7.40 -18.85
CA ASN A 9 -5.86 -6.02 -18.36
C ASN A 9 -5.57 -5.79 -16.86
N LYS A 10 -4.37 -6.15 -16.39
CA LYS A 10 -3.94 -5.81 -15.01
C LYS A 10 -3.89 -4.30 -14.76
N GLU A 11 -3.78 -3.49 -15.81
CA GLU A 11 -3.87 -2.03 -15.70
C GLU A 11 -5.30 -1.58 -15.40
N ASP A 12 -6.31 -2.26 -15.96
CA ASP A 12 -7.71 -1.89 -15.78
C ASP A 12 -8.15 -2.07 -14.32
N THR A 13 -7.74 -3.19 -13.70
CA THR A 13 -8.10 -3.45 -12.30
C THR A 13 -7.49 -2.44 -11.32
N LYS A 14 -6.29 -1.91 -11.62
CA LYS A 14 -5.66 -0.83 -10.84
C LYS A 14 -6.37 0.50 -11.07
N LYS A 15 -6.70 0.82 -12.31
CA LYS A 15 -7.42 2.05 -12.69
C LYS A 15 -8.78 2.14 -11.99
N VAL A 16 -9.51 1.03 -11.87
CA VAL A 16 -10.78 0.99 -11.13
C VAL A 16 -10.57 1.32 -9.65
N SER A 17 -9.59 0.71 -8.98
CA SER A 17 -9.26 1.06 -7.57
C SER A 17 -8.89 2.53 -7.42
N PHE A 18 -8.09 3.05 -8.34
CA PHE A 18 -7.64 4.43 -8.32
C PHE A 18 -8.78 5.42 -8.49
N ARG A 19 -9.68 5.17 -9.45
CA ARG A 19 -10.86 6.02 -9.67
C ARG A 19 -11.73 6.09 -8.43
N LEU A 20 -12.09 4.94 -7.85
CA LEU A 20 -12.92 4.88 -6.63
C LEU A 20 -12.25 5.59 -5.45
N PHE A 21 -10.91 5.48 -5.33
CA PHE A 21 -10.16 6.22 -4.32
C PHE A 21 -10.23 7.73 -4.54
N LYS A 22 -10.08 8.20 -5.79
CA LYS A 22 -10.19 9.63 -6.13
C LYS A 22 -11.62 10.17 -6.01
N GLU A 23 -12.62 9.30 -6.04
CA GLU A 23 -14.02 9.61 -5.70
C GLU A 23 -14.26 9.71 -4.18
N GLY A 24 -13.23 9.47 -3.36
CA GLY A 24 -13.26 9.67 -1.91
C GLY A 24 -13.40 8.38 -1.09
N MET A 25 -13.56 7.22 -1.73
CA MET A 25 -13.67 5.94 -1.02
C MET A 25 -12.35 5.55 -0.35
N LYS A 26 -12.45 4.97 0.84
CA LYS A 26 -11.33 4.42 1.61
C LYS A 26 -10.98 3.00 1.14
N VAL A 27 -9.76 2.56 1.42
CA VAL A 27 -9.24 1.24 1.01
C VAL A 27 -10.18 0.08 1.39
N LYS A 28 -10.73 0.11 2.61
CA LYS A 28 -11.67 -0.92 3.09
C LYS A 28 -12.98 -0.92 2.30
N GLU A 29 -13.56 0.25 2.06
CA GLU A 29 -14.80 0.40 1.30
C GLU A 29 -14.62 -0.05 -0.15
N ILE A 30 -13.48 0.28 -0.78
CA ILE A 30 -13.15 -0.19 -2.13
C ILE A 30 -12.97 -1.71 -2.14
N ALA A 31 -12.36 -2.28 -1.11
CA ALA A 31 -12.15 -3.72 -1.01
C ALA A 31 -13.50 -4.44 -0.92
N GLU A 32 -14.40 -3.98 -0.06
CA GLU A 32 -15.76 -4.50 0.09
C GLU A 32 -16.57 -4.34 -1.21
N PHE A 33 -16.63 -3.12 -1.77
CA PHE A 33 -17.38 -2.81 -2.99
C PHE A 33 -16.92 -3.64 -4.20
N ARG A 34 -15.63 -4.00 -4.25
CA ARG A 34 -15.05 -4.77 -5.35
C ARG A 34 -14.92 -6.26 -5.06
N GLU A 35 -15.35 -6.72 -3.88
CA GLU A 35 -15.15 -8.10 -3.41
C GLU A 35 -13.69 -8.55 -3.48
N LEU A 36 -12.77 -7.66 -3.08
CA LEU A 36 -11.32 -7.89 -3.03
C LEU A 36 -10.81 -7.75 -1.60
N THR A 37 -9.57 -8.19 -1.37
CA THR A 37 -8.89 -7.95 -0.09
C THR A 37 -8.31 -6.54 -0.02
N THR A 38 -8.25 -5.96 1.18
CA THR A 38 -7.61 -4.64 1.37
C THR A 38 -6.16 -4.64 0.89
N GLY A 39 -5.42 -5.73 1.12
CA GLY A 39 -4.06 -5.88 0.59
C GLY A 39 -3.97 -5.83 -0.95
N THR A 40 -4.99 -6.32 -1.66
CA THR A 40 -5.06 -6.21 -3.13
C THR A 40 -5.30 -4.76 -3.55
N ILE A 41 -6.22 -4.06 -2.88
CA ILE A 41 -6.49 -2.64 -3.14
C ILE A 41 -5.25 -1.78 -2.81
N SER A 42 -4.61 -2.01 -1.68
CA SER A 42 -3.38 -1.32 -1.28
C SER A 42 -2.26 -1.51 -2.31
N ASN A 43 -2.08 -2.73 -2.82
CA ASN A 43 -1.12 -2.99 -3.90
C ASN A 43 -1.48 -2.28 -5.22
N HIS A 44 -2.78 -2.14 -5.53
CA HIS A 44 -3.22 -1.34 -6.67
C HIS A 44 -2.89 0.14 -6.48
N LEU A 45 -3.24 0.73 -5.33
CA LEU A 45 -3.01 2.15 -5.06
C LEU A 45 -1.53 2.49 -4.91
N LEU A 46 -0.71 1.56 -4.40
CA LEU A 46 0.73 1.72 -4.29
C LEU A 46 1.40 1.98 -5.65
N HIS A 47 0.86 1.44 -6.74
CA HIS A 47 1.33 1.77 -8.09
C HIS A 47 1.23 3.28 -8.35
N TYR A 48 0.12 3.90 -7.97
CA TYR A 48 -0.15 5.33 -8.15
C TYR A 48 0.60 6.21 -7.15
N VAL A 49 0.95 5.67 -5.98
CA VAL A 49 1.91 6.31 -5.07
C VAL A 49 3.29 6.39 -5.72
N ARG A 50 3.72 5.32 -6.42
CA ARG A 50 5.04 5.27 -7.07
C ARG A 50 5.16 6.18 -8.29
N THR A 51 4.06 6.40 -9.02
CA THR A 51 3.99 7.32 -10.16
C THR A 51 3.77 8.78 -9.74
N GLY A 52 3.37 9.02 -8.49
CA GLY A 52 3.12 10.36 -7.95
C GLY A 52 1.67 10.85 -8.10
N ASP A 53 0.77 10.02 -8.66
CA ASP A 53 -0.66 10.33 -8.81
C ASP A 53 -1.43 10.31 -7.47
N ILE A 54 -0.89 9.62 -6.47
CA ILE A 54 -1.35 9.64 -5.08
C ILE A 54 -0.19 10.04 -4.17
N LYS A 55 -0.37 11.11 -3.39
CA LYS A 55 0.55 11.43 -2.30
C LYS A 55 0.34 10.45 -1.15
N LEU A 56 1.40 10.04 -0.48
CA LEU A 56 1.32 9.12 0.66
C LEU A 56 0.38 9.64 1.76
N GLN A 57 0.35 10.96 1.96
CA GLN A 57 -0.52 11.66 2.92
C GLN A 57 -2.01 11.56 2.59
N GLU A 58 -2.39 11.21 1.36
CA GLU A 58 -3.79 10.94 1.02
C GLU A 58 -4.26 9.57 1.55
N LEU A 59 -3.32 8.67 1.85
CA LEU A 59 -3.59 7.29 2.28
C LEU A 59 -3.35 7.07 3.77
N VAL A 60 -2.40 7.82 4.35
CA VAL A 60 -1.95 7.63 5.73
C VAL A 60 -1.73 9.00 6.36
N ASP A 61 -2.25 9.20 7.58
CA ASP A 61 -2.04 10.44 8.31
C ASP A 61 -0.56 10.70 8.57
N GLN A 62 -0.14 11.97 8.51
CA GLN A 62 1.27 12.35 8.63
C GLN A 62 1.90 11.89 9.96
N GLU A 63 1.12 11.88 11.04
CA GLU A 63 1.54 11.36 12.35
C GLU A 63 1.91 9.88 12.27
N LYS A 64 1.07 9.06 11.64
CA LYS A 64 1.32 7.63 11.44
C LYS A 64 2.47 7.38 10.48
N ILE A 65 2.62 8.19 9.42
CA ILE A 65 3.78 8.13 8.54
C ILE A 65 5.06 8.31 9.37
N ASN A 66 5.13 9.38 10.17
CA ASN A 66 6.29 9.66 11.01
C ASN A 66 6.55 8.53 12.01
N TYR A 67 5.50 8.03 12.66
CA TYR A 67 5.59 6.94 13.62
C TYR A 67 6.14 5.64 13.00
N ILE A 68 5.63 5.25 11.82
CA ILE A 68 6.09 4.06 11.10
C ILE A 68 7.52 4.26 10.60
N THR A 69 7.83 5.39 9.98
CA THR A 69 9.18 5.69 9.48
C THR A 69 10.22 5.69 10.60
N ALA A 70 9.90 6.30 11.75
CA ALA A 70 10.80 6.31 12.91
C ALA A 70 11.04 4.89 13.47
N HIS A 71 10.05 4.01 13.42
CA HIS A 71 10.25 2.60 13.78
C HIS A 71 11.11 1.87 12.76
N LEU A 72 10.87 2.07 11.46
CA LEU A 72 11.66 1.45 10.40
C LEU A 72 13.16 1.82 10.47
N GLN A 73 13.47 3.06 10.83
CA GLN A 73 14.85 3.54 11.02
C GLN A 73 15.58 2.87 12.19
N LYS A 74 14.85 2.31 13.17
CA LYS A 74 15.44 1.61 14.33
C LYS A 74 15.82 0.17 14.02
N PHE A 75 15.38 -0.40 12.90
CA PHE A 75 15.79 -1.74 12.52
C PHE A 75 17.22 -1.71 11.97
N SER A 76 18.03 -2.68 12.38
CA SER A 76 19.39 -2.88 11.85
C SER A 76 19.41 -3.33 10.39
N SER A 77 18.30 -3.89 9.91
CA SER A 77 18.09 -4.31 8.52
C SER A 77 16.64 -4.10 8.11
N LEU A 78 16.36 -4.12 6.80
CA LEU A 78 14.99 -4.05 6.32
C LEU A 78 14.14 -5.21 6.89
N PRO A 79 12.98 -4.91 7.51
CA PRO A 79 12.05 -5.94 7.95
C PRO A 79 11.67 -6.90 6.81
N GLN A 80 11.40 -8.16 7.13
CA GLN A 80 11.03 -9.18 6.14
C GLN A 80 9.66 -8.90 5.51
N GLY A 81 8.80 -8.15 6.20
CA GLY A 81 7.53 -7.71 5.65
C GLY A 81 6.65 -6.95 6.62
N VAL A 82 5.45 -6.59 6.13
CA VAL A 82 4.44 -5.79 6.84
C VAL A 82 4.02 -6.43 8.16
N LYS A 83 3.99 -7.77 8.24
CA LYS A 83 3.58 -8.50 9.46
C LYS A 83 4.54 -8.26 10.62
N GLU A 84 5.85 -8.38 10.39
CA GLU A 84 6.88 -8.11 11.40
C GLU A 84 6.79 -6.67 11.92
N ILE A 85 6.53 -5.72 11.03
CA ILE A 85 6.36 -4.31 11.39
C ILE A 85 5.09 -4.16 12.24
N LYS A 86 3.96 -4.73 11.82
CA LYS A 86 2.68 -4.69 12.55
C LYS A 86 2.78 -5.28 13.96
N GLU A 87 3.52 -6.37 14.14
CA GLU A 87 3.75 -6.98 15.45
C GLU A 87 4.47 -6.02 16.42
N LYS A 88 5.37 -5.17 15.92
CA LYS A 88 6.05 -4.15 16.75
C LYS A 88 5.23 -2.89 17.00
N LEU A 89 4.44 -2.46 16.01
CA LEU A 89 3.65 -1.21 16.12
C LEU A 89 2.28 -1.40 16.80
N GLY A 90 1.78 -2.64 16.89
CA GLY A 90 0.50 -2.94 17.54
C GLY A 90 -0.70 -2.33 16.80
N GLU A 91 -1.78 -2.04 17.54
CA GLU A 91 -3.08 -1.66 16.97
C GLU A 91 -3.20 -0.21 16.48
N TYR A 92 -2.20 0.65 16.77
CA TYR A 92 -2.22 2.04 16.35
C TYR A 92 -2.19 2.23 14.82
N THR A 93 -1.60 1.27 14.09
CA THR A 93 -1.50 1.30 12.62
C THR A 93 -2.10 0.06 11.98
N SER A 94 -2.81 0.23 10.87
CA SER A 94 -3.35 -0.87 10.06
C SER A 94 -2.30 -1.48 9.13
N TYR A 95 -2.55 -2.71 8.66
CA TYR A 95 -1.69 -3.39 7.68
C TYR A 95 -1.51 -2.60 6.38
N ASP A 96 -2.54 -1.86 5.96
CA ASP A 96 -2.51 -1.08 4.73
C ASP A 96 -1.66 0.18 4.88
N GLU A 97 -1.80 0.91 5.99
CA GLU A 97 -0.96 2.07 6.33
C GLU A 97 0.51 1.68 6.41
N ILE A 98 0.83 0.60 7.13
CA ILE A 98 2.19 0.08 7.22
C ILE A 98 2.72 -0.27 5.83
N ARG A 99 1.92 -0.94 5.00
CA ARG A 99 2.33 -1.32 3.63
C ARG A 99 2.69 -0.10 2.79
N PHE A 100 1.87 0.96 2.80
CA PHE A 100 2.15 2.16 2.03
C PHE A 100 3.45 2.83 2.47
N VAL A 101 3.62 3.03 3.78
CA VAL A 101 4.82 3.70 4.32
C VAL A 101 6.06 2.84 4.11
N PHE A 102 5.99 1.53 4.36
CA PHE A 102 7.11 0.61 4.21
C PHE A 102 7.61 0.53 2.76
N GLU A 103 6.69 0.44 1.79
CA GLU A 103 7.07 0.39 0.38
C GLU A 103 7.58 1.73 -0.16
N ALA A 104 7.05 2.85 0.35
CA ALA A 104 7.60 4.18 0.08
C ALA A 104 9.01 4.34 0.69
N TYR A 105 9.21 3.86 1.92
CA TYR A 105 10.48 3.88 2.63
C TYR A 105 11.56 3.08 1.89
N LYS A 106 11.26 1.85 1.45
CA LYS A 106 12.19 1.01 0.68
C LYS A 106 12.75 1.67 -0.58
N LYS A 107 11.97 2.54 -1.24
CA LYS A 107 12.41 3.27 -2.44
C LYS A 107 13.38 4.41 -2.11
N HIS A 108 13.33 4.95 -0.90
CA HIS A 108 14.12 6.09 -0.45
C HIS A 108 15.32 5.71 0.42
N ILE A 109 15.58 4.42 0.63
CA ILE A 109 16.82 3.99 1.27
C ILE A 109 17.95 4.29 0.28
N PRO A 110 18.89 5.20 0.60
CA PRO A 110 20.10 5.32 -0.17
C PRO A 110 20.85 3.98 -0.03
N ALA A 111 21.21 3.40 -1.18
CA ALA A 111 22.05 2.21 -1.24
C ALA A 111 23.38 2.44 -0.52
#